data_AF-A0A945FAA3-F1
#
_entry.id   AF-A0A945FAA3-F1
#
_cell.length_a   1.000
_cell.length_b   1.000
_cell.length_c   1.000
_cell.angle_alpha   90.00
_cell.angle_beta   90.00
_cell.angle_gamma   90.00
#
_symmetry.space_group_name_H-M   'P 1'
#
loop_
_entity.id
_entity.type
_entity.pdbx_description
1 polymer ?
#
loop_
_entity_poly.entity_id
_entity_poly.type
_entity_poly.pdbx_seq_one_letter_code
_entity_poly.pdbx_strand_id
1 'polypeptide(L)'
;MSENTIQKKFILPLVDLLKQGMDPSKLALALTSGALIGVFPVLGIATVVCGGVAVFFRLNHPAIQLANYIVFPMQIVLFFPFLTIGEAVTGNSLDEISKTKLVDTFNLGFLPAIEELTQYFVLASLGWILALVPLFAISYFALKHLISTRLSPKCE
;
A
#
# COMPACT_ATOMS: atom_id res chain seq x y z
N MET A 1 -6.03 -2.54 29.15
CA MET A 1 -4.74 -2.39 29.87
C MET A 1 -3.51 -2.71 29.01
N SER A 2 -3.64 -3.38 27.84
CA SER A 2 -2.52 -3.74 26.93
C SER A 2 -2.02 -2.60 26.02
N GLU A 3 -2.93 -1.73 25.54
CA GLU A 3 -2.59 -0.70 24.53
C GLU A 3 -1.47 0.25 24.95
N ASN A 4 -1.44 0.66 26.23
CA ASN A 4 -0.46 1.63 26.75
C ASN A 4 0.96 1.05 26.84
N THR A 5 1.10 -0.28 26.97
CA THR A 5 2.41 -0.95 27.07
C THR A 5 3.01 -1.20 25.69
N ILE A 6 2.20 -1.62 24.70
CA ILE A 6 2.66 -1.78 23.31
C ILE A 6 3.05 -0.43 22.71
N GLN A 7 2.25 0.61 22.95
CA GLN A 7 2.56 1.97 22.50
C GLN A 7 3.91 2.47 23.04
N LYS A 8 4.16 2.33 24.35
CA LYS A 8 5.39 2.82 24.97
C LYS A 8 6.63 1.99 24.64
N LYS A 9 6.47 0.69 24.41
CA LYS A 9 7.61 -0.22 24.27
C LYS A 9 8.04 -0.46 22.82
N PHE A 10 7.12 -0.33 21.87
CA PHE A 10 7.41 -0.60 20.45
C PHE A 10 7.10 0.59 19.55
N ILE A 11 5.95 1.24 19.71
CA ILE A 11 5.54 2.32 18.78
C ILE A 11 6.35 3.59 19.01
N LEU A 12 6.48 4.06 20.25
CA LEU A 12 7.21 5.29 20.56
C LEU A 12 8.70 5.21 20.16
N PRO A 13 9.44 4.12 20.45
CA PRO A 13 10.81 3.96 19.98
C PRO A 13 10.94 3.88 18.46
N LEU A 14 10.01 3.20 17.77
CA LEU A 14 9.97 3.17 16.30
C LEU A 14 9.74 4.57 15.74
N VAL A 15 8.79 5.31 16.29
CA VAL A 15 8.49 6.68 15.87
C VAL A 15 9.67 7.61 16.12
N ASP A 16 10.36 7.47 17.26
CA ASP A 16 11.55 8.25 17.56
C ASP A 16 12.72 7.89 16.63
N LEU A 17 12.90 6.61 16.31
CA LEU A 17 13.89 6.15 15.32
C LEU A 17 13.61 6.70 13.91
N LEU A 18 12.32 6.78 13.54
CA LEU A 18 11.89 7.33 12.25
C LEU A 18 12.03 8.87 12.21
N LYS A 19 11.95 9.54 13.35
CA LYS A 19 12.08 11.01 13.49
C LYS A 19 13.51 11.49 13.72
N GLN A 20 14.42 10.62 14.18
CA GLN A 20 15.78 11.01 14.54
C GLN A 20 16.51 11.67 13.36
N GLY A 21 16.91 12.93 13.55
CA GLY A 21 17.72 13.70 12.60
C GLY A 21 17.00 14.12 11.31
N MET A 22 15.65 14.06 11.26
CA MET A 22 14.91 14.29 10.02
C MET A 22 13.82 15.35 10.11
N ASP A 23 13.63 16.03 8.97
CA ASP A 23 12.53 16.96 8.73
C ASP A 23 11.17 16.23 8.77
N PRO A 24 10.20 16.69 9.58
CA PRO A 24 8.89 16.06 9.71
C PRO A 24 8.11 15.95 8.39
N SER A 25 8.27 16.90 7.47
CA SER A 25 7.59 16.88 6.18
C SER A 25 8.14 15.78 5.27
N LYS A 26 9.45 15.50 5.33
CA LYS A 26 10.04 14.34 4.61
C LYS A 26 9.59 13.00 5.16
N LEU A 27 9.40 12.89 6.47
CA LEU A 27 8.85 11.67 7.07
C LEU A 27 7.40 11.44 6.65
N ALA A 28 6.58 12.50 6.66
CA ALA A 28 5.20 12.43 6.18
C ALA A 28 5.13 12.04 4.69
N LEU A 29 6.04 12.58 3.86
CA LEU A 29 6.15 12.22 2.46
C LEU A 29 6.53 10.74 2.29
N ALA A 30 7.52 10.25 3.05
CA ALA A 30 7.92 8.85 3.03
C ALA A 30 6.76 7.89 3.35
N LEU A 31 6.04 8.17 4.43
CA LEU A 31 4.91 7.34 4.86
C LEU A 31 3.76 7.38 3.85
N THR A 32 3.43 8.55 3.32
CA THR A 32 2.34 8.73 2.34
C THR A 32 2.69 8.03 1.03
N SER A 33 3.90 8.23 0.51
CA SER A 33 4.37 7.55 -0.70
C SER A 33 4.38 6.05 -0.52
N GLY A 34 4.87 5.55 0.62
CA GLY A 34 4.90 4.10 0.91
C GLY A 34 3.52 3.49 0.98
N ALA A 35 2.55 4.18 1.60
CA ALA A 35 1.16 3.71 1.66
C ALA A 35 0.47 3.73 0.28
N LEU A 36 0.71 4.75 -0.53
CA LEU A 36 0.09 4.87 -1.86
C LEU A 36 0.67 3.87 -2.86
N ILE A 37 1.99 3.70 -2.86
CA ILE A 37 2.69 2.76 -3.73
C ILE A 37 2.48 1.33 -3.23
N GLY A 38 2.38 1.11 -1.92
CA GLY A 38 2.28 -0.22 -1.33
C GLY A 38 0.95 -0.95 -1.59
N VAL A 39 -0.09 -0.25 -2.04
CA VAL A 39 -1.32 -0.90 -2.52
C VAL A 39 -1.24 -1.33 -3.99
N PHE A 40 -0.12 -1.07 -4.69
CA PHE A 40 0.08 -1.47 -6.08
C PHE A 40 -0.04 -3.00 -6.22
N PRO A 41 -0.86 -3.52 -7.16
CA PRO A 41 -1.29 -4.93 -7.17
C PRO A 41 -0.22 -5.95 -7.55
N VAL A 42 1.05 -5.54 -7.75
CA VAL A 42 2.15 -6.44 -8.12
C VAL A 42 3.15 -6.56 -6.98
N LEU A 43 3.29 -7.80 -6.49
CA LEU A 43 4.24 -8.15 -5.43
C LEU A 43 5.68 -7.79 -5.84
N GLY A 44 6.45 -7.24 -4.88
CA GLY A 44 7.86 -6.88 -5.08
C GLY A 44 8.07 -5.58 -5.85
N ILE A 45 7.24 -5.25 -6.85
CA ILE A 45 7.35 -4.00 -7.61
C ILE A 45 7.13 -2.80 -6.69
N ALA A 46 6.12 -2.84 -5.82
CA ALA A 46 5.87 -1.77 -4.85
C ALA A 46 7.10 -1.48 -3.97
N THR A 47 7.80 -2.52 -3.53
CA THR A 47 9.03 -2.42 -2.71
C THR A 47 10.18 -1.75 -3.48
N VAL A 48 10.38 -2.14 -4.74
CA VAL A 48 11.42 -1.53 -5.61
C VAL A 48 11.10 -0.07 -5.90
N VAL A 49 9.85 0.23 -6.25
CA VAL A 49 9.40 1.60 -6.52
C VAL A 49 9.50 2.47 -5.26
N CYS A 50 9.12 1.95 -4.09
CA CYS A 50 9.32 2.63 -2.80
C CYS A 50 10.80 2.93 -2.54
N GLY A 51 11.69 1.96 -2.80
CA GLY A 51 13.14 2.18 -2.70
C GLY A 51 13.62 3.29 -3.63
N GLY A 52 13.22 3.26 -4.90
CA GLY A 52 13.55 4.29 -5.89
C GLY A 52 13.06 5.67 -5.47
N VAL A 53 11.82 5.78 -5.00
CA VAL A 53 11.24 7.03 -4.48
C VAL A 53 12.02 7.54 -3.26
N ALA A 54 12.40 6.65 -2.34
CA ALA A 54 13.19 7.08 -1.19
C ALA A 54 14.60 7.53 -1.56
N VAL A 55 15.26 6.92 -2.54
CA VAL A 55 16.55 7.40 -3.05
C VAL A 55 16.38 8.76 -3.73
N PHE A 56 15.41 8.88 -4.63
CA PHE A 56 15.21 10.08 -5.45
C PHE A 56 14.86 11.31 -4.62
N PHE A 57 13.91 11.19 -3.69
CA PHE A 57 13.48 12.29 -2.82
C PHE A 57 14.30 12.38 -1.52
N ARG A 58 15.34 11.55 -1.36
CA ARG A 58 16.17 11.46 -0.15
C ARG A 58 15.31 11.28 1.12
N LEU A 59 14.39 10.32 1.07
CA LEU A 59 13.46 9.99 2.15
C LEU A 59 14.04 8.91 3.07
N ASN A 60 13.40 8.77 4.22
CA ASN A 60 13.69 7.69 5.17
C ASN A 60 13.29 6.34 4.55
N HIS A 61 14.29 5.55 4.16
CA HIS A 61 14.08 4.23 3.56
C HIS A 61 13.29 3.29 4.49
N PRO A 62 13.68 3.14 5.77
CA PRO A 62 12.85 2.42 6.74
C PRO A 62 11.41 2.90 6.82
N ALA A 63 11.17 4.22 6.82
CA ALA A 63 9.81 4.76 6.91
C ALA A 63 8.94 4.40 5.71
N ILE A 64 9.45 4.58 4.49
CA ILE A 64 8.67 4.28 3.28
C ILE A 64 8.36 2.79 3.18
N GLN A 65 9.32 1.92 3.55
CA GLN A 65 9.12 0.48 3.49
C GLN A 65 8.19 0.00 4.59
N LEU A 66 8.28 0.59 5.79
CA LEU A 66 7.33 0.31 6.87
C LEU A 66 5.90 0.64 6.42
N ALA A 67 5.68 1.80 5.81
CA ALA A 67 4.37 2.16 5.28
C ALA A 67 3.90 1.18 4.19
N ASN A 68 4.77 0.81 3.25
CA ASN A 68 4.52 -0.21 2.23
C ASN A 68 4.06 -1.55 2.84
N TYR A 69 4.78 -2.06 3.84
CA TYR A 69 4.43 -3.33 4.49
C TYR A 69 3.18 -3.25 5.38
N ILE A 70 2.87 -2.09 5.97
CA ILE A 70 1.63 -1.90 6.73
C ILE A 70 0.41 -1.99 5.81
N VAL A 71 0.49 -1.45 4.59
CA VAL A 71 -0.61 -1.51 3.61
C VAL A 71 -0.63 -2.80 2.80
N PHE A 72 0.34 -3.69 2.99
CA PHE A 72 0.41 -4.96 2.26
C PHE A 72 -0.86 -5.83 2.37
N PRO A 73 -1.54 -5.97 3.53
CA PRO A 73 -2.82 -6.68 3.58
C PRO A 73 -3.89 -6.03 2.71
N MET A 74 -3.86 -4.69 2.60
CA MET A 74 -4.77 -3.93 1.75
C MET A 74 -4.45 -4.16 0.26
N GLN A 75 -3.18 -4.37 -0.11
CA GLN A 75 -2.80 -4.77 -1.47
C GLN A 75 -3.56 -6.04 -1.90
N ILE A 76 -3.63 -7.04 -1.02
CA ILE A 76 -4.33 -8.31 -1.32
C ILE A 76 -5.85 -8.10 -1.44
N VAL A 77 -6.43 -7.31 -0.54
CA VAL A 77 -7.88 -7.03 -0.55
C VAL A 77 -8.29 -6.20 -1.77
N LEU A 78 -7.49 -5.18 -2.11
CA LEU A 78 -7.78 -4.24 -3.21
C LEU A 78 -7.41 -4.79 -4.59
N PHE A 79 -6.65 -5.89 -4.66
CA PHE A 79 -6.33 -6.55 -5.92
C PHE A 79 -7.59 -6.85 -6.75
N PHE A 80 -8.62 -7.46 -6.14
CA PHE A 80 -9.87 -7.79 -6.84
C PHE A 80 -10.66 -6.55 -7.28
N PRO A 81 -10.91 -5.54 -6.43
CA PRO A 81 -11.49 -4.26 -6.86
C PRO A 81 -10.74 -3.60 -8.03
N PHE A 82 -9.40 -3.55 -7.99
CA PHE A 82 -8.63 -2.98 -9.09
C PHE A 82 -8.76 -3.79 -10.37
N LEU A 83 -8.77 -5.12 -10.27
CA LEU A 83 -9.00 -5.98 -11.42
C LEU A 83 -10.35 -5.68 -12.08
N THR A 84 -11.43 -5.61 -11.29
CA THR A 84 -12.78 -5.29 -11.80
C THR A 84 -12.85 -3.91 -12.45
N ILE A 85 -12.17 -2.91 -11.90
CA ILE A 85 -12.09 -1.57 -12.52
C ILE A 85 -11.34 -1.65 -13.87
N GLY A 86 -10.23 -2.36 -13.92
CA GLY A 86 -9.45 -2.54 -15.15
C GLY A 86 -10.24 -3.27 -16.24
N GLU A 87 -10.97 -4.31 -15.88
CA GLU A 87 -11.89 -5.04 -16.77
C GLU A 87 -12.99 -4.13 -17.32
N ALA A 88 -13.68 -3.40 -16.44
CA ALA A 88 -14.76 -2.50 -16.82
C ALA A 88 -14.31 -1.42 -17.83
N VAL A 89 -13.07 -0.93 -17.70
CA VAL A 89 -12.52 0.10 -18.60
C VAL A 89 -12.02 -0.49 -19.91
N THR A 90 -11.45 -1.70 -19.88
CA THR A 90 -10.88 -2.31 -21.09
C THR A 90 -11.90 -3.11 -21.91
N GLY A 91 -13.06 -3.43 -21.33
CA GLY A 91 -14.09 -4.27 -21.97
C GLY A 91 -13.67 -5.74 -22.10
N ASN A 92 -12.51 -6.12 -21.55
CA ASN A 92 -12.07 -7.50 -21.47
C ASN A 92 -12.78 -8.17 -20.29
N SER A 93 -13.84 -8.91 -20.55
CA SER A 93 -14.44 -9.78 -19.52
C SER A 93 -13.51 -10.96 -19.30
N LEU A 94 -12.90 -11.02 -18.12
CA LEU A 94 -12.12 -12.18 -17.68
C LEU A 94 -13.05 -13.31 -17.18
N ASP A 95 -14.17 -13.57 -17.87
CA ASP A 95 -15.18 -14.56 -17.47
C ASP A 95 -14.63 -16.01 -17.46
N GLU A 96 -13.59 -16.31 -18.26
CA GLU A 96 -12.90 -17.62 -18.25
C GLU A 96 -11.79 -17.73 -17.20
N ILE A 97 -11.43 -16.61 -16.57
CA ILE A 97 -10.33 -16.47 -15.63
C ILE A 97 -10.89 -16.74 -14.21
N SER A 98 -11.44 -17.94 -14.07
CA SER A 98 -12.09 -18.38 -12.87
C SER A 98 -11.10 -18.45 -11.70
N LYS A 99 -11.59 -18.20 -10.49
CA LYS A 99 -10.87 -18.42 -9.22
C LYS A 99 -10.21 -19.81 -9.16
N THR A 100 -10.74 -20.80 -9.89
CA THR A 100 -10.12 -22.12 -10.09
C THR A 100 -8.77 -22.03 -10.80
N LYS A 101 -8.64 -21.26 -11.88
CA LYS A 101 -7.36 -21.10 -12.59
C LYS A 101 -6.30 -20.44 -11.70
N LEU A 102 -6.69 -19.49 -10.85
CA LEU A 102 -5.78 -18.87 -9.87
C LEU A 102 -5.23 -19.93 -8.89
N VAL A 103 -6.11 -20.74 -8.30
CA VAL A 103 -5.75 -21.78 -7.33
C VAL A 103 -4.95 -22.91 -7.98
N ASP A 104 -5.33 -23.34 -9.18
CA ASP A 104 -4.64 -24.39 -9.93
C ASP A 104 -3.24 -23.93 -10.34
N THR A 105 -3.10 -22.66 -10.72
CA THR A 105 -1.81 -22.05 -11.08
C THR A 105 -0.86 -21.93 -9.88
N PHE A 106 -1.37 -21.68 -8.68
CA PHE A 106 -0.56 -21.71 -7.45
C PHE A 106 0.07 -23.10 -7.19
N ASN A 107 -0.57 -24.18 -7.63
CA ASN A 107 -0.04 -25.54 -7.49
C ASN A 107 1.07 -25.87 -8.50
N LEU A 108 1.17 -25.13 -9.61
CA LEU A 108 2.20 -25.32 -10.65
C LEU A 108 3.56 -24.70 -10.26
N GLY A 109 3.61 -23.92 -9.18
CA GLY A 109 4.81 -23.25 -8.68
C GLY A 109 4.85 -21.74 -9.01
N PHE A 110 5.82 -21.04 -8.41
CA PHE A 110 5.88 -19.58 -8.45
C PHE A 110 6.15 -18.99 -9.84
N LEU A 111 7.07 -19.58 -10.61
CA LEU A 111 7.46 -19.06 -11.93
C LEU A 111 6.34 -19.18 -12.98
N PRO A 112 5.68 -20.36 -13.16
CA PRO A 112 4.54 -20.48 -14.06
C PRO A 112 3.37 -19.58 -13.65
N ALA A 113 3.21 -19.34 -12.34
CA ALA A 113 2.17 -18.45 -11.85
C ALA A 113 2.38 -17.00 -12.28
N ILE A 114 3.61 -16.50 -12.34
CA ILE A 114 3.86 -15.13 -12.83
C ILE A 114 3.44 -15.01 -14.29
N GLU A 115 3.79 -15.99 -15.12
CA GLU A 115 3.48 -15.98 -16.55
C GLU A 115 1.96 -15.99 -16.80
N GLU A 116 1.24 -16.93 -16.19
CA GLU A 116 -0.22 -17.05 -16.32
C GLU A 116 -0.97 -15.85 -15.70
N LEU A 117 -0.44 -15.25 -14.63
CA LEU A 117 -1.07 -14.12 -13.95
C LEU A 117 -0.70 -12.75 -14.53
N THR A 118 0.15 -12.68 -15.55
CA THR A 118 0.64 -11.41 -16.09
C THR A 118 -0.50 -10.49 -16.55
N GLN A 119 -1.50 -11.04 -17.26
CA GLN A 119 -2.66 -10.26 -17.72
C GLN A 119 -3.49 -9.71 -16.56
N TYR A 120 -3.59 -10.45 -15.45
CA TYR A 120 -4.29 -10.03 -14.24
C TYR A 120 -3.58 -8.85 -13.59
N PHE A 121 -2.25 -8.92 -13.47
CA PHE A 121 -1.45 -7.84 -12.94
C PHE A 121 -1.54 -6.58 -13.80
N VAL A 122 -1.60 -6.71 -15.13
CA VAL A 122 -1.77 -5.58 -16.05
C VAL A 122 -3.13 -4.91 -15.84
N LEU A 123 -4.22 -5.68 -15.84
CA LEU A 123 -5.57 -5.14 -15.66
C LEU A 123 -5.76 -4.52 -14.27
N ALA A 124 -5.28 -5.19 -13.21
CA ALA A 124 -5.28 -4.62 -11.87
C ALA A 124 -4.44 -3.34 -11.79
N SER A 125 -3.29 -3.27 -12.48
CA SER A 125 -2.47 -2.04 -12.51
C SER A 125 -3.21 -0.89 -13.20
N LEU A 126 -3.94 -1.15 -14.28
CA LEU A 126 -4.79 -0.15 -14.92
C LEU A 126 -5.91 0.33 -13.99
N GLY A 127 -6.57 -0.59 -13.28
CA GLY A 127 -7.58 -0.24 -12.30
C GLY A 127 -7.01 0.56 -11.12
N TRP A 128 -5.80 0.23 -10.66
CA TRP A 128 -5.10 1.00 -9.64
C TRP A 128 -4.80 2.44 -10.11
N ILE A 129 -4.36 2.62 -11.36
CA ILE A 129 -4.11 3.96 -11.93
C ILE A 129 -5.39 4.81 -11.89
N LEU A 130 -6.53 4.23 -12.25
CA LEU A 130 -7.82 4.93 -12.22
C LEU A 130 -8.29 5.19 -10.78
N ALA A 131 -7.98 4.27 -9.86
CA ALA A 131 -8.29 4.39 -8.45
C ALA A 131 -7.33 5.32 -7.67
N LEU A 132 -6.22 5.80 -8.25
CA LEU A 132 -5.27 6.69 -7.58
C LEU A 132 -5.95 7.95 -7.02
N VAL A 133 -6.82 8.57 -7.80
CA VAL A 133 -7.53 9.81 -7.40
C VAL A 133 -8.44 9.58 -6.19
N PRO A 134 -9.37 8.59 -6.18
CA PRO A 134 -10.17 8.31 -5.00
C PRO A 134 -9.32 7.78 -3.83
N LEU A 135 -8.28 6.98 -4.06
CA LEU A 135 -7.38 6.51 -3.00
C LEU A 135 -6.65 7.67 -2.31
N PHE A 136 -6.17 8.64 -3.09
CA PHE A 136 -5.55 9.85 -2.56
C PHE A 136 -6.56 10.68 -1.75
N ALA A 137 -7.79 10.86 -2.27
CA ALA A 137 -8.84 11.57 -1.55
C ALA A 137 -9.20 10.87 -0.22
N ILE A 138 -9.45 9.56 -0.24
CA ILE A 138 -9.79 8.77 0.94
C ILE A 138 -8.67 8.83 1.97
N SER A 139 -7.42 8.60 1.56
CA SER A 139 -6.27 8.66 2.46
C SER A 139 -6.08 10.05 3.07
N TYR A 140 -6.24 11.12 2.28
CA TYR A 140 -6.20 12.50 2.77
C TYR A 140 -7.29 12.80 3.82
N PHE A 141 -8.54 12.43 3.53
CA PHE A 141 -9.66 12.65 4.46
C PHE A 141 -9.55 11.78 5.72
N ALA A 142 -9.14 10.52 5.58
CA ALA A 142 -8.90 9.63 6.72
C ALA A 142 -7.81 10.16 7.63
N LEU A 143 -6.69 10.64 7.06
CA LEU A 143 -5.60 11.22 7.82
C LEU A 143 -6.03 12.53 8.52
N LYS A 144 -6.75 13.41 7.83
CA LYS A 144 -7.33 14.63 8.42
C LYS A 144 -8.30 14.31 9.55
N HIS A 145 -9.19 13.35 9.35
CA HIS A 145 -10.16 12.93 10.37
C HIS A 145 -9.46 12.34 11.59
N LEU A 146 -8.49 11.46 11.39
CA LEU A 146 -7.69 10.86 12.46
C LEU A 146 -6.93 11.92 13.27
N ILE A 147 -6.33 12.89 12.60
CA ILE A 147 -5.65 14.02 13.26
C ILE A 147 -6.65 14.85 14.07
N SER A 148 -7.81 15.20 13.51
CA SER A 148 -8.82 16.01 14.22
C SER A 148 -9.39 15.32 15.46
N THR A 149 -9.55 13.99 15.41
CA THR A 149 -10.17 13.20 16.48
C THR A 149 -9.18 12.72 17.54
N ARG A 150 -7.90 12.55 17.20
CA ARG A 150 -6.87 12.03 18.11
C ARG A 150 -5.84 13.05 18.58
N LEU A 151 -5.64 14.16 17.84
CA LEU A 151 -4.63 15.18 18.15
C LEU A 151 -5.20 16.53 18.61
N SER A 152 -6.52 16.66 18.74
CA SER A 152 -7.08 17.78 19.49
C SER A 152 -6.63 17.63 20.95
N PRO A 153 -5.87 18.59 21.51
CA PRO A 153 -5.54 18.56 22.92
C PRO A 153 -6.85 18.51 23.69
N LYS A 154 -7.00 17.53 24.59
CA LYS A 154 -7.94 17.69 25.70
C LYS A 154 -7.41 18.88 26.51
N CYS A 155 -7.86 20.08 26.17
CA CYS A 155 -7.89 21.20 27.09
C CYS A 155 -9.00 20.91 28.09
N GLU A 156 -8.67 20.15 29.13
CA GLU A 156 -9.33 20.22 30.44
C GLU A 156 -8.25 20.09 31.51
#